data_AF-A0A949BID5-F1
#
_entry.id   AF-A0A949BID5-F1
#
_cell.length_a   1.000
_cell.length_b   1.000
_cell.length_c   1.000
_cell.angle_alpha   90.00
_cell.angle_beta   90.00
_cell.angle_gamma   90.00
#
_symmetry.space_group_name_H-M   'P 1'
#
loop_
_entity.id
_entity.type
_entity.pdbx_description
1 polymer ?
#
loop_
_entity_poly.entity_id
_entity_poly.type
_entity_poly.pdbx_seq_one_letter_code
_entity_poly.pdbx_strand_id
1 'polypeptide(L)' 'MLEKKTKEVREARSVFMYLAVKKLGMSVKGSGRILKIKESAASSGVSRGMIIEKEKGILKKSLNIN' A
#
# COMPACT_ATOMS: atom_id res chain seq x y z
N MET A 1 12.76 19.00 -2.96
CA MET A 1 12.90 17.79 -3.82
C MET A 1 12.93 16.48 -3.03
N LEU A 2 13.70 16.41 -1.93
CA LEU A 2 13.74 15.22 -1.04
C LEU A 2 12.38 14.85 -0.44
N GLU A 3 11.64 15.82 0.10
CA GLU A 3 10.33 15.58 0.73
C GLU A 3 9.31 14.92 -0.20
N LYS A 4 9.32 15.31 -1.48
CA LYS A 4 8.44 14.75 -2.50
C LYS A 4 8.75 13.27 -2.76
N LYS A 5 10.04 12.93 -2.92
CA LYS A 5 10.48 11.53 -3.07
C LYS A 5 10.11 10.69 -1.86
N THR A 6 10.28 11.21 -0.65
CA THR A 6 9.89 10.51 0.59
C THR A 6 8.38 10.27 0.68
N LYS A 7 7.57 11.24 0.24
CA LYS A 7 6.10 11.10 0.18
C LYS A 7 5.69 10.00 -0.79
N GLU A 8 6.22 10.01 -2.01
CA GLU A 8 5.91 9.00 -3.04
C GLU A 8 6.27 7.58 -2.59
N VAL A 9 7.43 7.39 -1.96
CA VAL A 9 7.84 6.09 -1.41
C VAL A 9 6.91 5.62 -0.29
N ARG A 10 6.44 6.52 0.58
CA ARG A 10 5.47 6.18 1.64
C ARG A 10 4.11 5.79 1.08
N GLU A 11 3.65 6.47 0.02
CA GLU A 11 2.41 6.14 -0.66
C GLU A 11 2.52 4.77 -1.35
N ALA A 12 3.59 4.54 -2.11
CA ALA A 12 3.85 3.26 -2.76
C ALA A 12 3.88 2.09 -1.76
N ARG A 13 4.56 2.28 -0.62
CA ARG A 13 4.59 1.28 0.47
C ARG A 13 3.19 0.98 1.01
N SER A 14 2.34 1.99 1.17
CA SER A 14 0.97 1.81 1.66
C SER A 14 0.12 1.03 0.64
N VAL A 15 0.22 1.37 -0.64
CA VAL A 15 -0.47 0.66 -1.72
C VAL A 15 -0.01 -0.79 -1.81
N PHE A 16 1.30 -1.06 -1.74
CA PHE A 16 1.83 -2.42 -1.74
C PHE A 16 1.27 -3.26 -0.59
N MET A 17 1.19 -2.70 0.63
CA MET A 17 0.56 -3.36 1.76
C MET A 17 -0.89 -3.75 1.50
N TYR A 18 -1.67 -2.82 0.95
CA TYR A 18 -3.07 -3.07 0.60
C TYR A 18 -3.18 -4.22 -0.42
N LEU A 19 -2.35 -4.22 -1.46
CA LEU A 19 -2.34 -5.29 -2.47
C LEU A 19 -1.93 -6.64 -1.89
N ALA A 20 -0.88 -6.67 -1.07
CA ALA A 20 -0.43 -7.89 -0.41
C ALA A 20 -1.55 -8.52 0.44
N VAL A 21 -2.33 -7.71 1.14
CA VAL A 21 -3.44 -8.20 1.97
C VAL A 21 -4.67 -8.57 1.13
N LYS A 22 -5.11 -7.71 0.21
CA LYS A 22 -6.37 -7.91 -0.52
C LYS A 22 -6.27 -8.83 -1.74
N LYS A 23 -5.13 -8.86 -2.43
CA LYS A 23 -4.95 -9.65 -3.65
C LYS A 23 -4.16 -10.93 -3.41
N LEU A 24 -3.17 -10.89 -2.51
CA LEU A 24 -2.32 -12.05 -2.21
C LEU A 24 -2.78 -12.81 -0.95
N GLY A 25 -3.87 -12.37 -0.30
CA GLY A 25 -4.44 -13.05 0.88
C GLY A 25 -3.53 -13.03 2.11
N MET A 26 -2.50 -12.17 2.14
CA MET A 26 -1.60 -12.10 3.29
C MET A 26 -2.29 -11.52 4.52
N SER A 27 -1.91 -12.00 5.70
CA SER A 27 -2.30 -11.31 6.93
C SER A 27 -1.64 -9.93 7.01
N VAL A 28 -2.32 -8.97 7.63
CA VAL A 28 -1.78 -7.61 7.89
C VAL A 28 -0.44 -7.67 8.65
N LYS A 29 -0.35 -8.59 9.62
CA LYS A 29 0.88 -8.86 10.38
C LYS A 29 1.99 -9.46 9.52
N GLY A 30 1.64 -10.33 8.57
CA GLY A 30 2.59 -10.92 7.62
C GLY A 30 3.16 -9.88 6.65
N SER A 31 2.30 -9.04 6.05
CA SER A 31 2.74 -7.98 5.15
C SER A 31 3.57 -6.92 5.87
N GLY A 32 3.21 -6.55 7.10
CA GLY A 32 3.98 -5.66 7.96
C GLY A 32 5.39 -6.19 8.26
N ARG A 33 5.53 -7.49 8.56
CA ARG A 33 6.84 -8.14 8.80
C ARG A 33 7.74 -8.08 7.56
N ILE A 34 7.24 -8.42 6.38
CA ILE A 34 8.01 -8.39 5.12
C ILE A 34 8.55 -6.98 4.85
N LEU A 35 7.73 -5.96 5.09
CA LEU A 35 8.07 -4.57 4.82
C LEU A 35 8.82 -3.89 5.97
N LYS A 36 9.13 -4.62 7.05
CA LYS A 36 9.75 -4.12 8.28
C LYS A 36 8.99 -2.92 8.88
N ILE A 37 7.67 -3.01 8.92
CA ILE A 37 6.76 -2.02 9.49
C ILE A 37 6.32 -2.49 10.88
N LYS A 38 6.29 -1.57 11.86
CA LYS A 38 5.75 -1.86 13.20
C LYS A 38 4.30 -2.35 13.10
N GLU A 39 3.94 -3.38 13.86
CA GLU A 39 2.60 -3.97 13.80
C GLU A 39 1.48 -2.94 14.02
N SER A 40 1.67 -2.00 14.95
CA SER A 40 0.71 -0.92 15.22
C SER A 40 0.46 0.01 14.02
N ALA A 41 1.40 0.09 13.08
CA ALA A 41 1.29 0.89 11.87
C ALA A 41 0.87 0.06 10.64
N ALA A 42 0.76 -1.27 10.76
CA ALA A 42 0.45 -2.12 9.62
C ALA A 42 -1.03 -1.95 9.19
N SER A 43 -1.96 -1.98 10.12
CA SER A 43 -3.39 -1.79 9.81
C SER A 43 -3.67 -0.43 9.17
N SER A 44 -3.05 0.64 9.68
CA SER A 44 -3.18 1.98 9.10
C SER A 44 -2.53 2.09 7.71
N GLY A 45 -1.42 1.38 7.49
CA GLY A 45 -0.80 1.24 6.17
C GLY A 45 -1.73 0.60 5.13
N VAL A 46 -2.45 -0.47 5.50
CA VAL A 46 -3.46 -1.10 4.63
C VAL A 46 -4.59 -0.12 4.30
N SER A 47 -5.18 0.52 5.32
CA SER A 47 -6.29 1.46 5.12
C SER A 47 -5.89 2.63 4.23
N ARG A 48 -4.69 3.18 4.42
CA ARG A 48 -4.17 4.27 3.60
C ARG A 48 -3.86 3.82 2.17
N GLY A 49 -3.34 2.61 1.99
CA GLY A 49 -3.13 2.00 0.68
C GLY A 49 -4.41 1.86 -0.13
N MET A 50 -5.51 1.45 0.52
CA MET A 50 -6.84 1.37 -0.09
C MET A 50 -7.34 2.73 -0.57
N ILE A 51 -7.18 3.78 0.23
CA ILE A 51 -7.60 5.14 -0.14
C ILE A 51 -6.81 5.61 -1.37
N ILE A 52 -5.48 5.48 -1.33
CA ILE A 52 -4.61 5.91 -2.44
C ILE A 52 -4.91 5.13 -3.72
N GLU A 53 -5.14 3.82 -3.62
CA GLU A 53 -5.48 2.99 -4.78
C GLU A 53 -6.78 3.46 -5.43
N LYS A 54 -7.82 3.75 -4.63
CA LYS A 54 -9.10 4.29 -5.11
C LYS A 54 -8.96 5.67 -5.75
N GLU A 55 -8.26 6.60 -5.09
CA GLU A 55 -8.08 7.97 -5.58
C GLU A 55 -7.30 8.01 -6.90
N LYS A 56 -6.23 7.21 -6.99
CA LYS A 56 -5.33 7.26 -8.15
C LYS A 56 -5.71 6.27 -9.25
N GLY A 57 -6.59 5.31 -8.94
CA GLY A 57 -6.99 4.24 -9.85
C GLY A 57 -5.81 3.37 -10.28
N ILE A 58 -4.87 3.09 -9.36
CA ILE A 58 -3.57 2.47 -9.71
C ILE A 58 -3.80 1.10 -10.37
N LEU A 59 -4.67 0.26 -9.81
CA LEU A 59 -4.90 -1.07 -10.39
C LEU A 59 -5.64 -1.00 -11.72
N LYS A 60 -6.63 -0.10 -11.84
CA LYS A 60 -7.37 0.09 -13.11
C LYS A 60 -6.43 0.51 -14.24
N LYS A 61 -5.55 1.47 -13.96
CA LYS A 61 -4.54 1.97 -14.91
C LYS A 61 -3.47 0.93 -15.24
N SER A 62 -2.98 0.19 -14.23
CA SER A 62 -1.92 -0.80 -14.43
C SER A 62 -2.39 -2.09 -15.13
N LEU A 63 -3.67 -2.46 -14.99
CA LEU A 63 -4.23 -3.67 -15.59
C LEU A 63 -5.00 -3.40 -16.90
N ASN A 64 -5.11 -2.14 -17.30
CA ASN A 64 -5.87 -1.73 -18.50
C ASN A 64 -7.33 -2.23 -18.49
N ILE A 65 -7.94 -2.25 -17.30
CA ILE A 65 -9.33 -2.69 -17.10
C ILE A 65 -10.18 -1.41 -17.04
N ASN A 66 -11.04 -1.23 -18.06
CA ASN A 66 -12.06 -0.17 -18.11
C ASN A 66 -13.18 -0.42 -17.11
#